data_AF-A0A1X7IH37-F1
#
_entry.id   AF-A0A1X7IH37-F1
#
_cell.length_a   1.000
_cell.length_b   1.000
_cell.length_c   1.000
_cell.angle_alpha   90.00
_cell.angle_beta   90.00
_cell.angle_gamma   90.00
#
_symmetry.space_group_name_H-M   'P 1'
#
loop_
_entity.id
_entity.type
_entity.pdbx_description
1 polymer ?
#
loop_
_entity_poly.entity_id
_entity_poly.type
_entity_poly.pdbx_seq_one_letter_code
_entity_poly.pdbx_strand_id
1 'polypeptide(L)'
;MLKTIKIFQLLLGFLCLLSFGCTYEVLPEDNACLEVPKLILVSTEDSNCGDDSGEIIVEVEGLEGTPFKFSIDGESENATGRFENLPASTYLITVETIEGCTNTLDVEIKNQSGLNISVEASNSDCGSNSGGIVIIPEGGEPPYSFSLNNTDFQSEASFENLAAGEYTIFARDASACNVSQDVEIEASVSLSSVEAIIQANCVTSSCHGGNVNPDFRQAANITGNAGRIKSRTGGKTMPPSSSGKSLTDQEIELIACWVDSGANQ
;
A
#
# COMPACT_ATOMS: atom_id res chain seq x y z
N MET A 1 58.22 -18.63 18.27
CA MET A 1 58.48 -20.09 18.29
C MET A 1 58.20 -20.80 16.96
N LEU A 2 57.29 -20.31 16.10
CA LEU A 2 56.96 -20.96 14.82
C LEU A 2 58.09 -20.97 13.77
N LYS A 3 58.94 -19.94 13.70
CA LYS A 3 60.09 -19.91 12.75
C LYS A 3 61.14 -20.99 13.02
N THR A 4 61.28 -21.42 14.26
CA THR A 4 62.27 -22.44 14.67
C THR A 4 61.80 -23.86 14.35
N ILE A 5 60.48 -24.09 14.26
CA ILE A 5 59.87 -25.39 13.95
C ILE A 5 60.02 -25.72 12.44
N LYS A 6 59.87 -24.73 11.55
CA LYS A 6 60.07 -24.92 10.09
C LYS A 6 61.51 -25.30 9.70
N ILE A 7 62.51 -24.80 10.44
CA ILE A 7 63.93 -25.14 10.20
C ILE A 7 64.25 -26.56 10.72
N PHE A 8 63.60 -26.99 11.81
CA PHE A 8 63.78 -28.32 12.37
C PHE A 8 63.23 -29.42 11.46
N GLN A 9 62.08 -29.18 10.78
CA GLN A 9 61.56 -30.12 9.77
C GLN A 9 62.41 -30.17 8.49
N LEU A 10 63.04 -29.07 8.07
CA LEU A 10 63.97 -29.09 6.92
C LEU A 10 65.24 -29.92 7.22
N LEU A 11 65.74 -29.88 8.45
CA LEU A 11 66.93 -30.64 8.88
C LEU A 11 66.64 -32.14 9.04
N LEU A 12 65.43 -32.52 9.49
CA LEU A 12 65.00 -33.92 9.49
C LEU A 12 64.78 -34.49 8.08
N GLY A 13 64.34 -33.66 7.12
CA GLY A 13 64.23 -34.04 5.71
C GLY A 13 65.59 -34.33 5.06
N PHE A 14 66.64 -33.61 5.45
CA PHE A 14 67.99 -33.79 4.87
C PHE A 14 68.72 -35.03 5.40
N LEU A 15 68.39 -35.48 6.62
CA LEU A 15 68.95 -36.72 7.19
C LEU A 15 68.31 -38.00 6.59
N CYS A 16 67.16 -37.87 5.93
CA CYS A 16 66.41 -38.99 5.34
C CYS A 16 66.87 -39.35 3.90
N LEU A 17 67.80 -38.57 3.32
CA LEU A 17 68.36 -38.82 1.98
C LEU A 17 69.40 -39.97 1.93
N LEU A 18 69.78 -40.55 3.08
CA LEU A 18 70.84 -41.58 3.16
C LEU A 18 70.33 -43.01 3.39
N SER A 19 69.03 -43.23 3.55
CA SER A 19 68.46 -44.58 3.69
C SER A 19 67.35 -44.81 2.68
N PHE A 20 67.68 -45.56 1.63
CA PHE A 20 66.77 -46.07 0.61
C PHE A 20 65.46 -46.58 1.23
N GLY A 21 64.32 -46.01 0.82
CA GLY A 21 63.02 -46.70 0.94
C GLY A 21 61.84 -45.93 1.52
N CYS A 22 61.95 -44.66 1.91
CA CYS A 22 60.76 -43.91 2.34
C CYS A 22 60.02 -43.34 1.11
N THR A 23 58.96 -44.02 0.67
CA THR A 23 57.88 -43.35 -0.07
C THR A 23 57.15 -42.46 0.91
N TYR A 24 57.41 -41.16 0.88
CA TYR A 24 56.57 -40.21 1.61
C TYR A 24 55.29 -40.03 0.80
N GLU A 25 54.16 -40.42 1.38
CA GLU A 25 52.86 -40.01 0.89
C GLU A 25 52.76 -38.52 1.20
N VAL A 26 52.73 -37.69 0.15
CA VAL A 26 52.45 -36.26 0.31
C VAL A 26 50.98 -36.20 0.75
N LEU A 27 50.73 -36.05 2.05
CA LEU A 27 49.37 -35.75 2.50
C LEU A 27 48.96 -34.42 1.83
N PRO A 28 47.78 -34.34 1.17
CA PRO A 28 47.28 -33.10 0.60
C PRO A 28 46.72 -32.23 1.73
N GLU A 29 47.57 -31.77 2.65
CA GLU A 29 47.21 -30.91 3.77
C GLU A 29 48.37 -29.91 3.92
N ASP A 30 48.27 -28.70 3.36
CA ASP A 30 47.80 -27.54 4.11
C ASP A 30 47.23 -26.47 3.15
N ASN A 31 46.07 -26.72 2.54
CA ASN A 31 45.19 -25.63 2.08
C ASN A 31 44.21 -25.24 3.20
N ALA A 32 44.64 -25.44 4.46
CA ALA A 32 43.86 -25.15 5.64
C ALA A 32 43.74 -23.64 5.80
N CYS A 33 42.53 -23.18 6.09
CA CYS A 33 42.28 -21.81 6.47
C CYS A 33 42.91 -21.48 7.81
N LEU A 34 44.18 -21.09 7.76
CA LEU A 34 44.97 -20.75 8.93
C LEU A 34 44.43 -19.50 9.64
N GLU A 35 43.84 -18.57 8.88
CA GLU A 35 43.22 -17.35 9.41
C GLU A 35 41.88 -17.11 8.70
N VAL A 36 40.78 -17.34 9.41
CA VAL A 36 39.43 -17.04 8.90
C VAL A 36 39.21 -15.52 8.97
N PRO A 37 38.76 -14.87 7.88
CA PRO A 37 38.49 -13.43 7.90
C PRO A 37 37.40 -13.10 8.92
N LYS A 38 37.59 -12.05 9.71
CA LYS A 38 36.57 -11.56 10.63
C LYS A 38 35.71 -10.52 9.93
N LEU A 39 34.55 -10.94 9.44
CA LEU A 39 33.58 -10.05 8.81
C LEU A 39 32.86 -9.22 9.88
N ILE A 40 32.80 -7.90 9.69
CA ILE A 40 32.09 -6.96 10.56
C ILE A 40 31.13 -6.10 9.76
N LEU A 41 29.99 -5.79 10.36
CA LEU A 41 29.06 -4.80 9.81
C LEU A 41 29.58 -3.39 10.16
N VAL A 42 29.75 -2.55 9.15
CA VAL A 42 30.11 -1.14 9.33
C VAL A 42 28.86 -0.30 9.48
N SER A 43 27.94 -0.41 8.52
CA SER A 43 26.67 0.32 8.51
C SER A 43 25.63 -0.35 7.64
N THR A 44 24.37 -0.01 7.89
CA THR A 44 23.22 -0.33 7.03
C THR A 44 22.39 0.92 6.80
N GLU A 45 21.77 1.00 5.63
CA GLU A 45 20.68 1.91 5.35
C GLU A 45 19.45 1.04 5.02
N ASP A 46 18.37 1.26 5.77
CA ASP A 46 17.10 0.55 5.56
C ASP A 46 16.49 0.95 4.22
N SER A 47 15.77 0.03 3.57
CA SER A 47 15.03 0.35 2.35
C SER A 47 13.77 1.14 2.70
N ASN A 48 13.28 1.96 1.78
CA ASN A 48 12.21 2.89 2.07
C ASN A 48 10.97 2.59 1.24
N CYS A 49 9.81 2.52 1.88
CA CYS A 49 8.53 2.42 1.18
C CYS A 49 8.44 1.25 0.19
N GLY A 50 9.09 0.13 0.55
CA GLY A 50 9.14 -1.09 -0.25
C GLY A 50 9.94 -0.95 -1.54
N ASP A 51 10.74 0.10 -1.69
CA ASP A 51 11.75 0.20 -2.74
C ASP A 51 13.01 -0.60 -2.39
N ASP A 52 13.93 -0.60 -3.35
CA ASP A 52 15.22 -1.27 -3.24
C ASP A 52 16.30 -0.32 -2.69
N SER A 53 16.00 0.80 -2.04
CA SER A 53 17.04 1.81 -1.70
C SER A 53 18.05 1.38 -0.62
N GLY A 54 17.91 0.20 -0.02
CA GLY A 54 18.75 -0.24 1.07
C GLY A 54 20.23 -0.42 0.68
N GLU A 55 21.09 -0.26 1.68
CA GLU A 55 22.54 -0.41 1.55
C GLU A 55 23.14 -1.21 2.73
N ILE A 56 24.10 -2.08 2.41
CA ILE A 56 24.94 -2.77 3.39
C ILE A 56 26.41 -2.42 3.11
N ILE A 57 27.13 -1.99 4.15
CA ILE A 57 28.59 -1.85 4.13
C ILE A 57 29.20 -2.78 5.19
N VAL A 58 30.08 -3.67 4.75
CA VAL A 58 30.86 -4.59 5.59
C VAL A 58 32.36 -4.39 5.39
N GLU A 59 33.13 -4.76 6.41
CA GLU A 59 34.59 -4.75 6.37
C GLU A 59 35.15 -6.04 6.99
N VAL A 60 36.44 -6.29 6.76
CA VAL A 60 37.18 -7.36 7.43
C VAL A 60 38.09 -6.73 8.48
N GLU A 61 37.97 -7.18 9.73
CA GLU A 61 38.89 -6.76 10.79
C GLU A 61 40.14 -7.66 10.79
N GLY A 62 41.32 -7.03 10.67
CA GLY A 62 42.59 -7.75 10.52
C GLY A 62 42.89 -8.12 9.07
N LEU A 63 43.94 -8.93 8.85
CA LEU A 63 44.34 -9.40 7.50
C LEU A 63 44.62 -8.26 6.48
N GLU A 64 45.12 -7.13 6.97
CA GLU A 64 45.45 -5.94 6.19
C GLU A 64 46.25 -6.26 4.92
N GLY A 65 45.80 -5.75 3.78
CA GLY A 65 46.46 -5.94 2.48
C GLY A 65 46.17 -7.29 1.80
N THR A 66 45.35 -8.15 2.38
CA THR A 66 44.84 -9.36 1.73
C THR A 66 43.68 -8.99 0.80
N PRO A 67 43.64 -9.48 -0.46
CA PRO A 67 42.48 -9.28 -1.32
C PRO A 67 41.32 -10.16 -0.85
N PHE A 68 40.14 -9.56 -0.71
CA PHE A 68 38.91 -10.25 -0.35
C PHE A 68 37.90 -10.19 -1.48
N LYS A 69 37.01 -11.18 -1.47
CA LYS A 69 35.85 -11.26 -2.31
C LYS A 69 34.62 -11.33 -1.42
N PHE A 70 33.74 -10.35 -1.53
CA PHE A 70 32.47 -10.32 -0.81
C PHE A 70 31.37 -10.79 -1.76
N SER A 71 30.43 -11.57 -1.25
CA SER A 71 29.20 -11.90 -1.95
C SER A 71 27.97 -11.68 -1.06
N ILE A 72 26.84 -11.46 -1.70
CA ILE A 72 25.52 -11.36 -1.05
C ILE A 72 24.64 -12.48 -1.58
N ASP A 73 24.07 -13.27 -0.67
CA ASP A 73 23.23 -14.45 -0.94
C ASP A 73 23.84 -15.46 -1.93
N GLY A 74 25.18 -15.47 -2.05
CA GLY A 74 25.90 -16.33 -2.98
C GLY A 74 25.87 -15.89 -4.44
N GLU A 75 25.36 -14.69 -4.75
CA GLU A 75 25.24 -14.18 -6.11
C GLU A 75 26.19 -13.02 -6.42
N SER A 76 25.84 -11.80 -5.99
CA SER A 76 26.55 -10.59 -6.43
C SER A 76 27.88 -10.47 -5.71
N GLU A 77 28.97 -10.32 -6.47
CA GLU A 77 30.34 -10.32 -5.94
C GLU A 77 31.03 -8.98 -6.14
N ASN A 78 31.72 -8.50 -5.11
CA ASN A 78 32.56 -7.30 -5.19
C ASN A 78 33.80 -7.41 -4.28
N ALA A 79 34.70 -6.44 -4.38
CA ALA A 79 35.91 -6.36 -3.55
C ALA A 79 35.85 -5.26 -2.48
N THR A 80 34.73 -4.52 -2.41
CA THR A 80 34.59 -3.32 -1.56
C THR A 80 33.80 -3.57 -0.29
N GLY A 81 33.01 -4.64 -0.23
CA GLY A 81 32.09 -4.89 0.87
C GLY A 81 30.86 -3.97 0.88
N ARG A 82 30.60 -3.25 -0.23
CA ARG A 82 29.46 -2.34 -0.38
C ARG A 82 28.42 -2.94 -1.31
N PHE A 83 27.19 -3.07 -0.82
CA PHE A 83 26.05 -3.58 -1.56
C PHE A 83 24.93 -2.54 -1.53
N GLU A 84 24.45 -2.14 -2.71
CA GLU A 84 23.45 -1.10 -2.91
C GLU A 84 22.26 -1.68 -3.66
N ASN A 85 21.14 -0.96 -3.65
CA ASN A 85 19.90 -1.36 -4.31
C ASN A 85 19.27 -2.63 -3.68
N LEU A 86 19.25 -2.69 -2.34
CA LEU A 86 18.74 -3.83 -1.58
C LEU A 86 17.30 -3.58 -1.08
N PRO A 87 16.31 -4.37 -1.51
CA PRO A 87 14.99 -4.40 -0.87
C PRO A 87 15.06 -4.84 0.59
N ALA A 88 14.00 -4.54 1.34
CA ALA A 88 13.85 -5.02 2.71
C ALA A 88 13.85 -6.56 2.77
N SER A 89 14.90 -7.12 3.35
CA SER A 89 15.11 -8.55 3.52
C SER A 89 16.22 -8.82 4.53
N THR A 90 16.42 -10.09 4.87
CA THR A 90 17.65 -10.55 5.52
C THR A 90 18.60 -11.09 4.46
N TYR A 91 19.83 -10.58 4.45
CA TYR A 91 20.88 -10.91 3.51
C TYR A 91 22.01 -11.68 4.20
N LEU A 92 22.50 -12.73 3.54
CA LEU A 92 23.68 -13.48 3.95
C LEU A 92 24.91 -12.95 3.22
N ILE A 93 25.71 -12.13 3.92
CA ILE A 93 26.97 -11.63 3.39
C ILE A 93 28.06 -12.66 3.62
N THR A 94 28.77 -13.05 2.56
CA THR A 94 29.92 -13.95 2.64
C THR A 94 31.18 -13.20 2.26
N VAL A 95 32.26 -13.38 2.99
CA VAL A 95 33.60 -12.96 2.58
C VAL A 95 34.46 -14.18 2.33
N GLU A 96 35.23 -14.18 1.24
CA GLU A 96 36.14 -15.24 0.83
C GLU A 96 37.55 -14.66 0.58
N THR A 97 38.59 -15.31 1.10
CA THR A 97 39.99 -15.02 0.78
C THR A 97 40.47 -15.82 -0.44
N ILE A 98 41.59 -15.43 -1.05
CA ILE A 98 42.16 -16.17 -2.20
C ILE A 98 42.55 -17.62 -1.87
N GLU A 99 42.82 -17.91 -0.60
CA GLU A 99 43.10 -19.25 -0.09
C GLU A 99 41.83 -20.12 0.11
N GLY A 100 40.64 -19.55 -0.13
CA GLY A 100 39.35 -20.23 -0.02
C GLY A 100 38.70 -20.14 1.36
N CYS A 101 39.13 -19.18 2.19
CA CYS A 101 38.63 -19.05 3.56
C CYS A 101 37.42 -18.16 3.63
N THR A 102 36.32 -18.72 4.17
CA THR A 102 35.04 -18.04 4.19
C THR A 102 34.57 -17.67 5.59
N ASN A 103 33.88 -16.55 5.70
CA ASN A 103 33.08 -16.17 6.87
C ASN A 103 31.77 -15.55 6.40
N THR A 104 30.73 -15.66 7.20
CA THR A 104 29.38 -15.21 6.85
C THR A 104 28.78 -14.32 7.93
N LEU A 105 27.97 -13.35 7.53
CA LEU A 105 27.26 -12.44 8.41
C LEU A 105 25.83 -12.24 7.90
N ASP A 106 24.85 -12.52 8.75
CA ASP A 106 23.45 -12.19 8.48
C ASP A 106 23.22 -10.70 8.80
N VAL A 107 22.64 -9.98 7.84
CA VAL A 107 22.32 -8.56 7.96
C VAL A 107 20.86 -8.33 7.56
N GLU A 108 20.10 -7.65 8.41
CA GLU A 108 18.71 -7.29 8.12
C GLU A 108 18.65 -5.86 7.56
N ILE A 109 18.06 -5.70 6.37
CA ILE A 109 17.57 -4.42 5.85
C ILE A 109 16.07 -4.39 6.15
N LYS A 110 15.65 -3.42 6.96
CA LYS A 110 14.23 -3.25 7.25
C LYS A 110 13.59 -2.42 6.16
N ASN A 111 12.29 -2.60 6.00
CA ASN A 111 11.48 -1.61 5.30
C ASN A 111 11.13 -0.55 6.32
N GLN A 112 11.69 0.64 6.19
CA GLN A 112 11.29 1.75 7.02
C GLN A 112 9.81 2.02 6.72
N SER A 113 8.94 1.83 7.73
CA SER A 113 7.49 1.95 7.62
C SER A 113 7.16 3.26 6.92
N GLY A 114 6.74 3.13 5.65
CA GLY A 114 6.51 4.27 4.78
C GLY A 114 5.42 5.20 5.28
N LEU A 115 5.26 6.30 4.56
CA LEU A 115 4.08 7.15 4.63
C LEU A 115 2.82 6.27 4.50
N ASN A 116 1.94 6.33 5.48
CA ASN A 116 0.58 5.81 5.40
C ASN A 116 -0.40 6.98 5.40
N ILE A 117 -1.61 6.76 4.88
CA ILE A 117 -2.67 7.78 4.91
C ILE A 117 -3.98 7.17 5.40
N SER A 118 -4.71 7.97 6.19
CA SER A 118 -6.13 7.78 6.44
C SER A 118 -6.88 8.90 5.74
N VAL A 119 -8.04 8.57 5.17
CA VAL A 119 -8.85 9.50 4.38
C VAL A 119 -10.25 9.57 4.98
N GLU A 120 -10.73 10.79 5.21
CA GLU A 120 -12.09 11.10 5.61
C GLU A 120 -12.79 11.85 4.48
N ALA A 121 -13.90 11.31 3.98
CA ALA A 121 -14.70 11.93 2.92
C ALA A 121 -16.03 12.47 3.46
N SER A 122 -16.50 13.55 2.85
CA SER A 122 -17.80 14.14 3.08
C SER A 122 -18.61 14.11 1.78
N ASN A 123 -19.86 13.66 1.90
CA ASN A 123 -20.78 13.50 0.78
C ASN A 123 -21.07 14.85 0.11
N SER A 124 -21.32 14.82 -1.20
CA SER A 124 -21.71 16.01 -1.97
C SER A 124 -23.22 16.05 -2.14
N ASP A 125 -23.84 17.22 -2.05
CA ASP A 125 -25.28 17.34 -2.37
C ASP A 125 -25.49 17.06 -3.87
N CYS A 126 -26.58 16.38 -4.22
CA CYS A 126 -26.92 16.04 -5.61
C CYS A 126 -26.89 17.28 -6.53
N GLY A 127 -26.18 17.17 -7.66
CA GLY A 127 -26.09 18.27 -8.64
C GLY A 127 -25.22 19.46 -8.19
N SER A 128 -24.55 19.32 -7.05
CA SER A 128 -23.57 20.29 -6.56
C SER A 128 -22.19 19.63 -6.42
N ASN A 129 -21.20 20.45 -6.09
CA ASN A 129 -19.87 20.00 -5.72
C ASN A 129 -19.60 20.40 -4.26
N SER A 130 -20.45 20.01 -3.31
CA SER A 130 -20.26 20.38 -1.89
C SER A 130 -19.44 19.37 -1.10
N GLY A 131 -19.04 18.26 -1.71
CA GLY A 131 -18.21 17.23 -1.09
C GLY A 131 -16.77 17.69 -0.88
N GLY A 132 -16.07 16.93 -0.03
CA GLY A 132 -14.68 17.20 0.32
C GLY A 132 -13.99 16.00 0.93
N ILE A 133 -12.66 16.00 0.87
CA ILE A 133 -11.78 14.94 1.36
C ILE A 133 -10.73 15.56 2.26
N VAL A 134 -10.50 14.96 3.43
CA VAL A 134 -9.40 15.30 4.37
C VAL A 134 -8.48 14.10 4.50
N ILE A 135 -7.18 14.36 4.47
CA ILE A 135 -6.13 13.35 4.49
C ILE A 135 -5.32 13.50 5.76
N ILE A 136 -5.08 12.39 6.45
CA ILE A 136 -4.31 12.33 7.68
C ILE A 136 -3.10 11.44 7.41
N PRO A 137 -1.90 12.02 7.16
CA PRO A 137 -0.69 11.25 6.98
C PRO A 137 -0.17 10.70 8.32
N GLU A 138 0.30 9.46 8.31
CA GLU A 138 0.93 8.79 9.46
C GLU A 138 2.26 8.18 9.02
N GLY A 139 3.33 8.38 9.80
CA GLY A 139 4.68 7.91 9.41
C GLY A 139 5.32 8.73 8.30
N GLY A 140 6.32 8.18 7.61
CA GLY A 140 7.10 8.87 6.56
C GLY A 140 7.90 10.09 7.05
N GLU A 141 8.58 10.76 6.13
CA GLU A 141 9.40 11.95 6.41
C GLU A 141 8.73 13.25 5.90
N PRO A 142 8.39 14.21 6.78
CA PRO A 142 7.84 15.49 6.34
C PRO A 142 8.90 16.32 5.58
N PRO A 143 8.50 17.22 4.64
CA PRO A 143 7.13 17.61 4.31
C PRO A 143 6.38 16.61 3.40
N TYR A 144 5.05 16.61 3.52
CA TYR A 144 4.16 15.81 2.68
C TYR A 144 3.55 16.64 1.53
N SER A 145 3.17 15.95 0.46
CA SER A 145 2.43 16.49 -0.68
C SER A 145 1.32 15.52 -1.09
N PHE A 146 0.17 16.06 -1.48
CA PHE A 146 -1.05 15.31 -1.76
C PHE A 146 -1.57 15.66 -3.15
N SER A 147 -2.13 14.68 -3.86
CA SER A 147 -2.76 14.85 -5.16
C SER A 147 -4.07 14.10 -5.24
N LEU A 148 -5.03 14.70 -5.93
CA LEU A 148 -6.29 14.07 -6.30
C LEU A 148 -6.16 13.55 -7.74
N ASN A 149 -6.38 12.26 -7.95
CA ASN A 149 -6.30 11.58 -9.25
C ASN A 149 -4.96 11.77 -9.98
N ASN A 150 -3.87 11.94 -9.23
CA ASN A 150 -2.50 12.11 -9.74
C ASN A 150 -2.35 13.25 -10.78
N THR A 151 -3.08 14.35 -10.55
CA THR A 151 -3.08 15.52 -11.45
C THR A 151 -2.04 16.55 -10.99
N ASP A 152 -2.34 17.27 -9.92
CA ASP A 152 -1.47 18.27 -9.29
C ASP A 152 -1.19 17.89 -7.83
N PHE A 153 0.04 18.15 -7.36
CA PHE A 153 0.43 17.96 -5.97
C PHE A 153 0.42 19.28 -5.20
N GLN A 154 -0.16 19.27 -4.01
CA GLN A 154 -0.27 20.41 -3.09
C GLN A 154 0.17 20.02 -1.66
N SER A 155 0.51 21.01 -0.84
CA SER A 155 0.86 20.80 0.58
C SER A 155 -0.36 20.60 1.48
N GLU A 156 -1.50 21.17 1.10
CA GLU A 156 -2.75 21.06 1.87
C GLU A 156 -3.29 19.63 1.82
N ALA A 157 -3.52 19.07 2.99
CA ALA A 157 -4.07 17.71 3.17
C ALA A 157 -5.60 17.67 3.02
N SER A 158 -6.17 18.54 2.19
CA SER A 158 -7.62 18.62 2.00
C SER A 158 -7.98 19.03 0.57
N PHE A 159 -9.03 18.42 0.04
CA PHE A 159 -9.66 18.76 -1.23
C PHE A 159 -11.11 19.13 -0.97
N GLU A 160 -11.56 20.26 -1.51
CA GLU A 160 -12.94 20.75 -1.39
C GLU A 160 -13.55 20.93 -2.78
N ASN A 161 -14.84 21.19 -2.81
CA ASN A 161 -15.61 21.42 -4.02
C ASN A 161 -15.64 20.21 -4.97
N LEU A 162 -15.83 19.02 -4.39
CA LEU A 162 -15.87 17.76 -5.12
C LEU A 162 -17.31 17.29 -5.32
N ALA A 163 -17.59 16.77 -6.51
CA ALA A 163 -18.87 16.12 -6.82
C ALA A 163 -18.89 14.70 -6.24
N ALA A 164 -20.06 14.07 -6.23
CA ALA A 164 -20.14 12.64 -5.95
C ALA A 164 -19.41 11.84 -7.05
N GLY A 165 -18.66 10.82 -6.64
CA GLY A 165 -17.85 9.98 -7.52
C GLY A 165 -16.66 9.32 -6.84
N GLU A 166 -15.92 8.54 -7.62
CA GLU A 166 -14.69 7.87 -7.21
C GLU A 166 -13.48 8.78 -7.39
N TYR A 167 -12.61 8.83 -6.38
CA TYR A 167 -11.37 9.56 -6.39
C TYR A 167 -10.23 8.69 -5.87
N THR A 168 -9.04 8.87 -6.43
CA THR A 168 -7.81 8.26 -5.88
C THR A 168 -6.95 9.35 -5.30
N ILE A 169 -6.69 9.27 -3.99
CA ILE A 169 -5.75 10.13 -3.30
C ILE A 169 -4.35 9.56 -3.48
N PHE A 170 -3.40 10.42 -3.83
CA PHE A 170 -1.97 10.12 -3.82
C PHE A 170 -1.31 10.99 -2.76
N ALA A 171 -0.47 10.40 -1.93
CA ALA A 171 0.31 11.13 -0.94
C ALA A 171 1.79 10.76 -1.08
N ARG A 172 2.64 11.78 -0.94
CA ARG A 172 4.08 11.66 -1.06
C ARG A 172 4.80 12.38 0.08
N ASP A 173 5.87 11.78 0.58
CA ASP A 173 6.74 12.36 1.60
C ASP A 173 8.08 12.88 1.01
N ALA A 174 8.94 13.43 1.88
CA ALA A 174 10.23 14.01 1.51
C ALA A 174 11.23 12.97 0.99
N SER A 175 11.14 11.74 1.50
CA SER A 175 11.94 10.59 1.08
C SER A 175 11.43 9.95 -0.22
N ALA A 176 10.44 10.56 -0.88
CA ALA A 176 9.84 10.15 -2.15
C ALA A 176 8.99 8.87 -2.10
N CYS A 177 8.53 8.47 -0.92
CA CYS A 177 7.52 7.43 -0.77
C CYS A 177 6.20 7.87 -1.39
N ASN A 178 5.57 7.01 -2.18
CA ASN A 178 4.25 7.29 -2.75
C ASN A 178 3.26 6.23 -2.28
N VAL A 179 2.15 6.68 -1.71
CA VAL A 179 1.00 5.83 -1.39
C VAL A 179 -0.25 6.36 -2.06
N SER A 180 -1.17 5.46 -2.36
CA SER A 180 -2.46 5.80 -2.95
C SER A 180 -3.61 5.10 -2.23
N GLN A 181 -4.73 5.80 -2.11
CA GLN A 181 -5.96 5.27 -1.52
C GLN A 181 -7.16 5.71 -2.34
N ASP A 182 -8.00 4.76 -2.72
CA ASP A 182 -9.29 5.04 -3.36
C ASP A 182 -10.32 5.47 -2.32
N VAL A 183 -11.14 6.45 -2.68
CA VAL A 183 -12.20 7.03 -1.85
C VAL A 183 -13.40 7.38 -2.71
N GLU A 184 -14.57 6.95 -2.26
CA GLU A 184 -15.85 7.29 -2.87
C GLU A 184 -16.49 8.46 -2.12
N ILE A 185 -16.90 9.49 -2.86
CA ILE A 185 -17.79 10.54 -2.36
C ILE A 185 -19.21 10.18 -2.79
N GLU A 186 -20.08 9.89 -1.82
CA GLU A 186 -21.47 9.62 -2.10
C GLU A 186 -22.26 10.91 -2.36
N ALA A 187 -23.37 10.79 -3.08
CA ALA A 187 -24.33 11.86 -3.25
C ALA A 187 -25.30 11.90 -2.07
N SER A 188 -25.56 13.08 -1.53
CA SER A 188 -26.53 13.32 -0.46
C SER A 188 -27.67 14.21 -0.95
N VAL A 189 -28.85 14.03 -0.38
CA VAL A 189 -30.04 14.82 -0.71
C VAL A 189 -30.33 15.80 0.43
N SER A 190 -30.25 17.10 0.17
CA SER A 190 -30.73 18.11 1.11
C SER A 190 -32.26 18.21 1.03
N LEU A 191 -32.96 17.71 2.06
CA LEU A 191 -34.42 17.76 2.18
C LEU A 191 -35.02 19.19 2.25
N SER A 192 -34.19 20.24 2.22
CA SER A 192 -34.63 21.63 2.28
C SER A 192 -35.25 22.15 0.96
N SER A 193 -35.01 21.47 -0.18
CA SER A 193 -35.58 21.80 -1.49
C SER A 193 -36.83 20.97 -1.85
N VAL A 194 -37.15 19.92 -1.08
CA VAL A 194 -38.28 18.99 -1.34
C VAL A 194 -39.61 19.54 -0.79
N GLU A 195 -39.86 20.85 -0.93
CA GLU A 195 -41.17 21.47 -0.71
C GLU A 195 -41.86 21.85 -2.03
N ALA A 196 -41.74 21.05 -3.08
CA ALA A 196 -42.58 21.16 -4.28
C ALA A 196 -42.39 19.85 -5.07
N ILE A 197 -43.39 19.05 -5.44
CA ILE A 197 -44.69 19.37 -6.01
C ILE A 197 -45.60 18.16 -5.69
N ILE A 198 -46.48 18.26 -4.69
CA ILE A 198 -47.73 17.46 -4.71
C ILE A 198 -48.82 18.36 -5.28
N GLN A 199 -48.67 18.78 -6.53
CA GLN A 199 -49.81 19.31 -7.26
C GLN A 199 -50.65 18.10 -7.67
N ALA A 200 -51.60 17.75 -6.79
CA ALA A 200 -52.72 16.93 -7.17
C ALA A 200 -53.47 17.67 -8.29
N ASN A 201 -53.08 17.44 -9.54
CA ASN A 201 -53.81 17.88 -10.70
C ASN A 201 -55.13 17.10 -10.74
N CYS A 202 -56.13 17.60 -10.03
CA CYS A 202 -57.51 17.19 -10.19
C CYS A 202 -58.01 17.75 -11.53
N VAL A 203 -57.66 17.08 -12.62
CA VAL A 203 -58.30 17.32 -13.91
C VAL A 203 -59.57 16.49 -13.93
N THR A 204 -60.65 17.07 -13.43
CA THR A 204 -61.93 17.23 -14.16
C THR A 204 -63.05 17.64 -13.20
N SER A 205 -63.75 18.69 -13.60
CA SER A 205 -65.06 19.09 -13.10
C SER A 205 -66.10 18.00 -13.38
N SER A 206 -66.36 17.07 -12.46
CA SER A 206 -67.58 16.24 -12.52
C SER A 206 -67.90 15.52 -11.20
N CYS A 207 -67.95 16.25 -10.10
CA CYS A 207 -68.74 15.79 -8.95
C CYS A 207 -70.18 16.30 -9.10
N HIS A 208 -70.98 15.69 -9.97
CA HIS A 208 -72.45 15.64 -9.89
C HIS A 208 -72.96 14.46 -10.75
N GLY A 209 -73.34 13.36 -10.09
CA GLY A 209 -74.32 12.39 -10.57
C GLY A 209 -73.91 11.41 -11.69
N GLY A 210 -73.66 10.14 -11.30
CA GLY A 210 -74.00 8.96 -12.11
C GLY A 210 -72.84 8.27 -12.85
N ASN A 211 -72.50 7.07 -12.38
CA ASN A 211 -71.73 6.00 -13.03
C ASN A 211 -70.27 6.30 -13.45
N VAL A 212 -69.32 5.89 -12.61
CA VAL A 212 -67.91 5.74 -13.02
C VAL A 212 -67.59 4.29 -13.38
N ASN A 213 -67.02 4.13 -14.58
CA ASN A 213 -66.31 2.96 -15.10
C ASN A 213 -65.02 2.72 -14.26
N PRO A 214 -64.63 1.47 -13.90
CA PRO A 214 -63.59 1.23 -12.90
C PRO A 214 -62.11 1.39 -13.34
N ASP A 215 -61.79 1.80 -14.57
CA ASP A 215 -60.39 1.80 -15.06
C ASP A 215 -59.75 3.20 -15.20
N PHE A 216 -59.69 3.97 -14.12
CA PHE A 216 -58.80 5.14 -14.07
C PHE A 216 -57.72 4.95 -12.98
N ARG A 217 -56.57 4.45 -13.40
CA ARG A 217 -55.35 4.41 -12.59
C ARG A 217 -54.65 5.77 -12.70
N GLN A 218 -54.80 6.64 -11.71
CA GLN A 218 -53.79 7.66 -11.43
C GLN A 218 -52.96 7.18 -10.24
N ALA A 219 -51.76 6.68 -10.54
CA ALA A 219 -50.73 6.44 -9.54
C ALA A 219 -49.93 7.75 -9.39
N ALA A 220 -50.17 8.49 -8.32
CA ALA A 220 -49.20 9.47 -7.84
C ALA A 220 -48.11 8.69 -7.09
N ASN A 221 -47.05 8.30 -7.80
CA ASN A 221 -45.84 7.79 -7.17
C ASN A 221 -45.01 8.98 -6.71
N ILE A 222 -45.03 9.26 -5.41
CA ILE A 222 -43.97 9.99 -4.74
C ILE A 222 -43.61 9.15 -3.51
N THR A 223 -42.47 8.45 -3.60
CA THR A 223 -41.89 7.72 -2.47
C THR A 223 -40.72 8.56 -1.96
N GLY A 224 -40.93 9.18 -0.81
CA GLY A 224 -39.92 9.86 0.01
C GLY A 224 -40.25 9.65 1.49
N ASN A 225 -39.21 9.33 2.25
CA ASN A 225 -39.10 8.61 3.53
C ASN A 225 -40.24 8.55 4.59
N ALA A 226 -40.38 7.35 5.17
CA ALA A 226 -40.88 6.99 6.51
C ALA A 226 -41.93 7.89 7.21
N GLY A 227 -43.08 8.10 6.59
CA GLY A 227 -44.29 8.56 7.27
C GLY A 227 -45.48 7.74 6.82
N ARG A 228 -46.12 7.00 7.74
CA ARG A 228 -47.44 6.40 7.48
C ARG A 228 -48.38 7.46 6.91
N ILE A 229 -48.65 7.44 5.60
CA ILE A 229 -49.73 8.24 5.01
C ILE A 229 -51.05 7.62 5.49
N LYS A 230 -51.59 8.14 6.59
CA LYS A 230 -52.99 7.91 6.97
C LYS A 230 -53.84 8.79 6.05
N SER A 231 -54.26 8.24 4.91
CA SER A 231 -55.43 8.77 4.20
C SER A 231 -56.64 8.65 5.12
N ARG A 232 -57.05 9.77 5.74
CA ARG A 232 -58.31 9.87 6.48
C ARG A 232 -59.37 10.47 5.54
N THR A 233 -59.90 9.63 4.66
CA THR A 233 -61.23 9.85 4.08
C THR A 233 -62.13 8.75 4.61
N GLY A 234 -63.30 9.12 5.15
CA GLY A 234 -64.14 8.31 6.03
C GLY A 234 -64.19 6.81 5.73
N GLY A 235 -63.65 6.02 6.66
CA GLY A 235 -64.01 4.62 6.90
C GLY A 235 -63.98 3.68 5.70
N LYS A 236 -62.77 3.32 5.22
CA LYS A 236 -62.44 2.00 4.63
C LYS A 236 -60.94 1.91 4.38
N THR A 237 -60.29 0.91 4.95
CA THR A 237 -58.88 0.56 4.69
C THR A 237 -58.76 -0.15 3.34
N MET A 238 -57.84 0.30 2.47
CA MET A 238 -57.50 -0.41 1.22
C MET A 238 -56.67 -1.67 1.52
N PRO A 239 -56.83 -2.77 0.75
CA PRO A 239 -55.98 -3.95 0.86
C PRO A 239 -54.59 -3.69 0.23
N PRO A 240 -53.53 -4.38 0.69
CA PRO A 240 -52.18 -4.21 0.14
C PRO A 240 -52.10 -4.80 -1.28
N SER A 241 -51.63 -4.00 -2.23
CA SER A 241 -51.27 -4.44 -3.59
C SER A 241 -49.84 -4.98 -3.59
N SER A 242 -49.69 -6.28 -3.81
CA SER A 242 -48.44 -7.05 -3.76
C SER A 242 -47.66 -7.01 -5.09
N SER A 243 -47.19 -5.83 -5.51
CA SER A 243 -46.25 -5.74 -6.63
C SER A 243 -45.40 -4.46 -6.66
N GLY A 244 -45.21 -3.80 -5.52
CA GLY A 244 -44.21 -2.72 -5.40
C GLY A 244 -42.90 -3.32 -4.89
N LYS A 245 -41.81 -3.20 -5.65
CA LYS A 245 -40.47 -3.44 -5.11
C LYS A 245 -40.24 -2.37 -4.05
N SER A 246 -39.95 -2.75 -2.80
CA SER A 246 -39.47 -1.78 -1.80
C SER A 246 -38.11 -1.30 -2.28
N LEU A 247 -37.98 -0.01 -2.52
CA LEU A 247 -36.71 0.59 -2.87
C LEU A 247 -35.82 0.60 -1.62
N THR A 248 -34.53 0.32 -1.78
CA THR A 248 -33.54 0.56 -0.71
C THR A 248 -33.36 2.06 -0.51
N ASP A 249 -32.84 2.48 0.65
CA ASP A 249 -32.57 3.90 0.92
C ASP A 249 -31.65 4.51 -0.16
N GLN A 250 -30.67 3.74 -0.63
CA GLN A 250 -29.79 4.09 -1.75
C GLN A 250 -30.54 4.23 -3.09
N GLU A 251 -31.52 3.35 -3.39
CA GLU A 251 -32.36 3.48 -4.59
C GLU A 251 -33.26 4.73 -4.52
N ILE A 252 -33.71 5.12 -3.31
CA ILE A 252 -34.50 6.35 -3.10
C ILE A 252 -33.62 7.59 -3.27
N GLU A 253 -32.40 7.59 -2.74
CA GLU A 253 -31.42 8.68 -2.89
C GLU A 253 -31.02 8.89 -4.35
N LEU A 254 -30.77 7.82 -5.11
CA LEU A 254 -30.46 7.90 -6.55
C LEU A 254 -31.63 8.49 -7.36
N ILE A 255 -32.87 8.13 -7.04
CA ILE A 255 -34.06 8.69 -7.70
C ILE A 255 -34.24 10.16 -7.35
N ALA A 256 -34.03 10.54 -6.09
CA ALA A 256 -34.09 11.94 -5.66
C ALA A 256 -33.00 12.79 -6.34
N CYS A 257 -31.76 12.29 -6.41
CA CYS A 257 -30.69 12.93 -7.17
C CYS A 257 -31.02 13.09 -8.67
N TRP A 258 -31.66 12.09 -9.30
CA TRP A 258 -32.09 12.18 -10.69
C TRP A 258 -33.15 13.28 -10.89
N VAL A 259 -34.10 13.42 -9.97
CA VAL A 259 -35.13 14.46 -10.01
C VAL A 259 -34.52 15.86 -9.85
N ASP A 260 -33.60 16.04 -8.90
CA ASP A 260 -32.98 17.35 -8.61
C ASP A 260 -31.97 17.80 -9.68
N SER A 261 -31.30 16.87 -10.36
CA SER A 261 -30.36 17.19 -11.44
C SER A 261 -31.03 17.65 -12.76
N GLY A 262 -32.36 17.65 -12.82
CA GLY A 262 -33.12 18.19 -13.96
C GLY A 262 -32.87 17.47 -15.29
N ALA A 263 -32.35 16.23 -15.25
CA ALA A 263 -32.02 15.46 -16.44
C ALA A 263 -33.28 14.93 -17.14
N ASN A 264 -33.85 15.72 -18.04
CA ASN A 264 -34.79 15.26 -19.04
C ASN A 264 -34.09 14.32 -20.04
N GLN A 265 -34.16 13.01 -19.81
CA GLN A 265 -34.07 11.99 -20.86
C GLN A 265 -35.21 10.98 -20.73
#